data_AF-A0A539EJQ4-F1
#
_entry.id   AF-A0A539EJQ4-F1
#
_cell.length_a   1.000
_cell.length_b   1.000
_cell.length_c   1.000
_cell.angle_alpha   90.00
_cell.angle_beta   90.00
_cell.angle_gamma   90.00
#
_symmetry.space_group_name_H-M   'P 1'
#
loop_
_entity.id
_entity.type
_entity.pdbx_description
1 polymer ?
#
loop_
_entity_poly.entity_id
_entity_poly.type
_entity_poly.pdbx_seq_one_letter_code
_entity_poly.pdbx_strand_id
1 'polypeptide(L)'
;GAPGGAVGHPALLRLGGLLHDVSKPETAKRQGGRLRFFGHEAKGAEKSAGILQRLRFSREETDWVSTWVLHHLRPGNLAAAGAVSDKAVFRFFRDLGPKGVSQLLVCWADHASYLSPGDVERALPHALEEPGRPMPRWAVGDAAKTIHHMRVVSWLLDRWFRAPEASRPELLLDGRDVMKALKIKPGPRIGELLRGLAEAQAEGAVRSRKDALAWVARQPPPKP
;
A
#
# COMPACT_ATOMS: atom_id res chain seq x y z
N GLY A 1 -10.45 -6.31 19.78
CA GLY A 1 -9.92 -4.94 19.94
C GLY A 1 -9.46 -4.45 18.59
N ALA A 2 -9.88 -3.26 18.16
CA ALA A 2 -9.35 -2.67 16.93
C ALA A 2 -7.82 -2.53 17.04
N PRO A 3 -7.04 -2.78 15.97
CA PRO A 3 -5.58 -2.65 16.01
C PRO A 3 -5.19 -1.16 16.12
N GLY A 4 -5.24 -0.63 17.34
CA GLY A 4 -4.84 0.74 17.69
C GLY A 4 -3.34 1.01 17.55
N GLY A 5 -2.52 0.02 17.19
CA GLY A 5 -1.09 0.20 16.96
C GLY A 5 -0.74 0.90 15.64
N ALA A 6 -1.70 1.02 14.72
CA ALA A 6 -1.42 1.45 13.35
C ALA A 6 -1.20 2.95 13.16
N VAL A 7 -1.94 3.74 13.92
CA VAL A 7 -1.86 5.20 14.00
C VAL A 7 -0.95 5.61 15.18
N GLY A 8 -0.37 4.63 15.87
CA GLY A 8 0.17 4.74 17.23
C GLY A 8 1.57 5.33 17.38
N HIS A 9 2.25 5.78 16.32
CA HIS A 9 3.56 6.41 16.48
C HIS A 9 3.72 7.66 15.60
N PRO A 10 3.18 8.82 16.04
CA PRO A 10 3.35 10.09 15.35
C PRO A 10 4.80 10.42 15.00
N ALA A 11 5.76 9.96 15.80
CA ALA A 11 7.18 10.10 15.48
C ALA A 11 7.61 9.26 14.27
N LEU A 12 7.15 8.00 14.12
CA LEU A 12 7.53 7.18 12.96
C LEU A 12 6.88 7.69 11.68
N LEU A 13 5.64 8.20 11.76
CA LEU A 13 5.01 8.87 10.62
C LEU A 13 5.81 10.09 10.17
N ARG A 14 6.21 10.96 11.11
CA ARG A 14 7.03 12.15 10.80
C ARG A 14 8.40 11.76 10.26
N LEU A 15 9.04 10.74 10.81
CA LEU A 15 10.32 10.22 10.31
C LEU A 15 10.18 9.62 8.92
N GLY A 16 9.12 8.85 8.66
CA GLY A 16 8.80 8.33 7.33
C GLY A 16 8.64 9.48 6.33
N GLY A 17 7.80 10.46 6.63
CA GLY A 17 7.61 11.65 5.81
C GLY A 17 8.90 12.47 5.59
N LEU A 18 9.74 12.62 6.62
CA LEU A 18 11.02 13.31 6.50
C LEU A 18 12.02 12.56 5.61
N LEU A 19 12.03 11.22 5.67
CA LEU A 19 13.06 10.39 5.06
C LEU A 19 12.66 9.80 3.70
N HIS A 20 11.40 9.89 3.30
CA HIS A 20 10.89 9.18 2.11
C HIS A 20 11.66 9.47 0.82
N ASP A 21 12.12 10.70 0.69
CA ASP A 21 12.85 11.21 -0.47
C ASP A 21 14.35 11.41 -0.22
N VAL A 22 14.88 10.92 0.90
CA VAL A 22 16.26 11.20 1.37
C VAL A 22 17.35 10.81 0.35
N SER A 23 17.03 9.91 -0.57
CA SER A 23 17.96 9.43 -1.60
C SER A 23 17.66 9.97 -3.00
N LYS A 24 16.75 10.94 -3.18
CA LYS A 24 16.56 11.65 -4.46
C LYS A 24 17.85 12.31 -4.99
N PRO A 25 18.61 13.10 -4.19
CA PRO A 25 19.77 13.83 -4.73
C PRO A 25 20.82 12.93 -5.39
N GLU A 26 21.12 11.78 -4.79
CA GLU A 26 22.15 10.84 -5.26
C GLU A 26 21.66 9.84 -6.31
N THR A 27 20.34 9.74 -6.51
CA THR A 27 19.73 8.93 -7.60
C THR A 27 19.30 9.81 -8.77
N ALA A 28 19.51 11.12 -8.68
CA ALA A 28 19.20 12.08 -9.71
C ALA A 28 20.02 11.82 -10.98
N LYS A 29 19.33 11.53 -12.08
CA LYS A 29 19.93 11.34 -13.41
C LYS A 29 19.15 12.15 -14.45
N ARG A 30 19.87 12.85 -15.32
CA ARG A 30 19.26 13.57 -16.45
C ARG A 30 19.05 12.59 -17.60
N GLN A 31 17.80 12.42 -18.05
CA GLN A 31 17.44 11.58 -19.19
C GLN A 31 16.38 12.28 -20.02
N GLY A 32 16.63 12.41 -21.33
CA GLY A 32 15.69 13.05 -22.27
C GLY A 32 15.28 14.46 -21.85
N GLY A 33 16.24 15.27 -21.38
CA GLY A 33 15.99 16.65 -20.94
C GLY A 33 15.34 16.80 -19.56
N ARG A 34 14.90 15.71 -18.93
CA ARG A 34 14.24 15.71 -17.61
C ARG A 34 15.09 15.07 -16.53
N LEU A 35 14.95 15.56 -15.30
CA LEU A 35 15.54 14.94 -14.12
C LEU A 35 14.69 13.74 -13.68
N ARG A 36 15.33 12.61 -13.42
CA ARG A 36 14.70 11.34 -12.98
C ARG A 36 15.39 10.85 -11.71
N PHE A 37 14.65 10.13 -10.85
CA PHE A 37 15.13 9.62 -9.56
C PHE A 37 14.86 8.11 -9.43
N PHE A 38 15.36 7.32 -10.38
CA PHE A 38 15.05 5.88 -10.41
C PHE A 38 15.71 5.14 -9.22
N GLY A 39 14.94 4.33 -8.50
CA GLY A 39 15.42 3.51 -7.38
C GLY A 39 15.69 4.30 -6.09
N HIS A 40 15.23 5.55 -6.00
CA HIS A 40 15.41 6.37 -4.79
C HIS A 40 14.67 5.79 -3.58
N GLU A 41 13.57 5.09 -3.79
CA GLU A 41 12.79 4.42 -2.76
C GLU A 41 13.58 3.27 -2.10
N ALA A 42 14.25 2.43 -2.90
CA ALA A 42 15.05 1.32 -2.40
C ALA A 42 16.29 1.81 -1.65
N LYS A 43 17.03 2.75 -2.26
CA LYS A 43 18.20 3.36 -1.63
C LYS A 43 17.84 4.23 -0.42
N GLY A 44 16.66 4.85 -0.45
CA GLY A 44 16.10 5.63 0.64
C GLY A 44 15.77 4.75 1.85
N ALA A 45 15.22 3.57 1.62
CA ALA A 45 14.92 2.60 2.67
C ALA A 45 16.18 2.11 3.39
N GLU A 46 17.21 1.73 2.63
CA GLU A 46 18.52 1.33 3.18
C GLU A 46 19.15 2.45 4.02
N LYS A 47 19.18 3.68 3.47
CA LYS A 47 19.72 4.83 4.18
C LYS A 47 18.91 5.16 5.44
N SER A 48 17.59 5.08 5.37
CA SER A 48 16.71 5.30 6.51
C SER A 48 17.00 4.29 7.62
N ALA A 49 17.15 3.01 7.29
CA ALA A 49 17.51 1.99 8.26
C ALA A 49 18.84 2.33 8.97
N GLY A 50 19.87 2.74 8.23
CA GLY A 50 21.15 3.17 8.80
C GLY A 50 21.05 4.45 9.65
N ILE A 51 20.18 5.40 9.31
CA ILE A 51 19.89 6.58 10.14
C ILE A 51 19.25 6.16 11.46
N LEU A 52 18.17 5.38 11.41
CA LEU A 52 17.43 4.96 12.61
C LEU A 52 18.28 4.09 13.56
N GLN A 53 19.13 3.20 13.01
CA GLN A 53 20.06 2.40 13.83
C GLN A 53 21.06 3.27 14.60
N ARG A 54 21.61 4.32 13.97
CA ARG A 54 22.52 5.27 14.64
C ARG A 54 21.80 6.09 15.71
N LEU A 55 20.53 6.42 15.47
CA LEU A 55 19.66 7.09 16.44
C LEU A 55 19.10 6.14 17.52
N ARG A 56 19.52 4.86 17.53
CA ARG A 56 19.17 3.85 18.54
C ARG A 56 17.68 3.48 18.60
N PHE A 57 16.95 3.63 17.49
CA PHE A 57 15.60 3.07 17.37
C PHE A 57 15.63 1.54 17.43
N SER A 58 14.53 0.94 17.88
CA SER A 58 14.38 -0.52 17.93
C SER A 58 14.38 -1.13 16.53
N ARG A 59 14.57 -2.46 16.45
CA ARG A 59 14.49 -3.21 15.19
C ARG A 59 13.12 -3.06 14.53
N GLU A 60 12.06 -3.08 15.33
CA GLU A 60 10.68 -2.94 14.86
C GLU A 60 10.42 -1.54 14.28
N GLU A 61 10.86 -0.48 14.95
CA GLU A 61 10.72 0.90 14.46
C GLU A 61 11.55 1.14 13.19
N THR A 62 12.76 0.58 13.15
CA THR A 62 13.64 0.65 11.97
C THR A 62 13.00 -0.05 10.77
N ASP A 63 12.49 -1.27 10.96
CA ASP A 63 11.74 -2.01 9.93
C ASP A 63 10.51 -1.23 9.48
N TRP A 64 9.78 -0.63 10.43
CA TRP A 64 8.59 0.14 10.14
C TRP A 64 8.90 1.32 9.21
N VAL A 65 9.89 2.15 9.54
CA VAL A 65 10.21 3.34 8.72
C VAL A 65 10.86 2.95 7.40
N SER A 66 11.79 2.00 7.39
CA SER A 66 12.44 1.56 6.15
C SER A 66 11.46 0.91 5.16
N THR A 67 10.55 0.05 5.63
CA THR A 67 9.47 -0.51 4.80
C THR A 67 8.52 0.57 4.30
N TRP A 68 8.19 1.54 5.16
CA TRP A 68 7.37 2.69 4.77
C TRP A 68 8.05 3.52 3.67
N VAL A 69 9.35 3.81 3.79
CA VAL A 69 10.11 4.55 2.77
C VAL A 69 10.22 3.75 1.46
N LEU A 70 10.47 2.44 1.54
CA LEU A 70 10.59 1.58 0.36
C LEU A 70 9.35 1.62 -0.54
N HIS A 71 8.17 1.76 0.07
CA HIS A 71 6.89 1.62 -0.61
C HIS A 71 6.16 2.95 -0.83
N HIS A 72 6.78 4.09 -0.53
CA HIS A 72 6.09 5.39 -0.56
C HIS A 72 5.56 5.79 -1.95
N LEU A 73 6.12 5.26 -3.04
CA LEU A 73 5.62 5.50 -4.41
C LEU A 73 4.36 4.69 -4.76
N ARG A 74 3.99 3.68 -3.97
CA ARG A 74 2.88 2.77 -4.31
C ARG A 74 1.54 3.49 -4.48
N PRO A 75 1.12 4.43 -3.62
CA PRO A 75 -0.12 5.17 -3.84
C PRO A 75 -0.15 5.90 -5.20
N GLY A 76 0.95 6.58 -5.56
CA GLY A 76 1.08 7.25 -6.85
C GLY A 76 1.09 6.29 -8.04
N ASN A 77 1.77 5.15 -7.92
CA ASN A 77 1.77 4.12 -8.95
C ASN A 77 0.37 3.52 -9.17
N LEU A 78 -0.41 3.32 -8.09
CA LEU A 78 -1.81 2.89 -8.19
C LEU A 78 -2.67 3.95 -8.88
N ALA A 79 -2.51 5.23 -8.52
CA ALA A 79 -3.26 6.31 -9.14
C ALA A 79 -2.96 6.48 -10.65
N ALA A 80 -1.71 6.24 -11.05
CA ALA A 80 -1.27 6.30 -12.44
C ALA A 80 -1.68 5.09 -13.28
N ALA A 81 -1.98 3.94 -12.65
CA ALA A 81 -2.34 2.71 -13.34
C ALA A 81 -3.78 2.71 -13.93
N GLY A 82 -4.55 3.78 -13.74
CA GLY A 82 -5.94 3.88 -14.18
C GLY A 82 -6.90 3.27 -13.16
N ALA A 83 -7.61 2.21 -13.53
CA ALA A 83 -8.56 1.53 -12.64
C ALA A 83 -7.80 0.70 -11.58
N VAL A 84 -8.05 0.99 -10.30
CA VAL A 84 -7.44 0.25 -9.19
C VAL A 84 -8.28 -0.99 -8.88
N SER A 85 -7.72 -2.18 -9.13
CA SER A 85 -8.39 -3.46 -8.86
C SER A 85 -8.36 -3.83 -7.37
N ASP A 86 -9.34 -4.63 -6.91
CA ASP A 86 -9.38 -5.15 -5.54
C ASP A 86 -8.11 -5.95 -5.18
N LYS A 87 -7.55 -6.70 -6.14
CA LYS A 87 -6.23 -7.37 -6.01
C LYS A 87 -5.12 -6.39 -5.64
N ALA A 88 -5.09 -5.22 -6.29
CA ALA A 88 -4.07 -4.21 -6.04
C ALA A 88 -4.24 -3.57 -4.66
N VAL A 89 -5.48 -3.31 -4.24
CA VAL A 89 -5.83 -2.83 -2.89
C VAL A 89 -5.39 -3.84 -1.83
N PHE A 90 -5.75 -5.11 -2.01
CA PHE A 90 -5.35 -6.19 -1.12
C PHE A 90 -3.83 -6.31 -1.01
N ARG A 91 -3.11 -6.33 -2.14
CA ARG A 91 -1.63 -6.39 -2.12
C ARG A 91 -1.02 -5.18 -1.42
N PHE A 92 -1.58 -3.98 -1.60
CA PHE A 92 -1.12 -2.77 -0.91
C PHE A 92 -1.22 -2.94 0.61
N PHE A 93 -2.39 -3.31 1.12
CA PHE A 93 -2.63 -3.44 2.55
C PHE A 93 -2.10 -4.73 3.18
N ARG A 94 -1.90 -5.80 2.41
CA ARG A 94 -1.18 -7.00 2.86
C ARG A 94 0.27 -6.67 3.17
N ASP A 95 0.94 -5.97 2.26
CA ASP A 95 2.38 -5.69 2.36
C ASP A 95 2.68 -4.62 3.41
N LEU A 96 1.81 -3.61 3.51
CA LEU A 96 2.04 -2.46 4.37
C LEU A 96 1.25 -2.51 5.68
N GLY A 97 0.12 -3.22 5.70
CA GLY A 97 -0.82 -3.22 6.81
C GLY A 97 -1.12 -1.79 7.27
N PRO A 98 -1.04 -1.54 8.59
CA PRO A 98 -1.06 -0.21 9.19
C PRO A 98 -0.21 0.89 8.52
N LYS A 99 0.99 0.55 8.04
CA LYS A 99 1.92 1.50 7.42
C LYS A 99 1.32 2.10 6.14
N GLY A 100 0.40 1.39 5.50
CA GLY A 100 -0.29 1.84 4.30
C GLY A 100 -1.19 3.03 4.61
N VAL A 101 -1.87 3.03 5.76
CA VAL A 101 -2.72 4.16 6.17
C VAL A 101 -1.88 5.42 6.37
N SER A 102 -0.76 5.31 7.08
CA SER A 102 0.12 6.47 7.29
C SER A 102 0.76 6.95 5.99
N GLN A 103 1.11 6.05 5.06
CA GLN A 103 1.52 6.44 3.70
C GLN A 103 0.45 7.22 2.97
N LEU A 104 -0.79 6.74 2.98
CA LEU A 104 -1.91 7.38 2.31
C LEU A 104 -2.17 8.79 2.88
N LEU A 105 -2.06 8.97 4.20
CA LEU A 105 -2.20 10.29 4.84
C LEU A 105 -1.11 11.26 4.40
N VAL A 106 0.16 10.83 4.41
CA VAL A 106 1.28 11.68 3.96
C VAL A 106 1.16 11.98 2.46
N CYS A 107 0.79 10.99 1.65
CA CYS A 107 0.58 11.14 0.22
C CYS A 107 -0.54 12.15 -0.07
N TRP A 108 -1.64 12.09 0.69
CA TRP A 108 -2.72 13.06 0.58
C TRP A 108 -2.24 14.48 0.90
N ALA A 109 -1.49 14.63 2.00
CA ALA A 109 -0.93 15.93 2.41
C ALA A 109 0.07 16.50 1.40
N ASP A 110 0.98 15.68 0.86
CA ASP A 110 1.95 16.08 -0.16
C ASP A 110 1.23 16.58 -1.42
N HIS A 111 0.26 15.83 -1.91
CA HIS A 111 -0.50 16.22 -3.10
C HIS A 111 -1.38 17.45 -2.88
N ALA A 112 -2.00 17.59 -1.70
CA ALA A 112 -2.77 18.79 -1.37
C ALA A 112 -1.89 20.05 -1.28
N SER A 113 -0.59 19.91 -1.01
CA SER A 113 0.34 21.05 -0.90
C SER A 113 0.61 21.76 -2.24
N TYR A 114 0.30 21.13 -3.37
CA TYR A 114 0.39 21.76 -4.70
C TYR A 114 -0.76 22.73 -4.99
N LEU A 115 -1.78 22.78 -4.12
CA LEU A 115 -2.99 23.58 -4.29
C LEU A 115 -3.02 24.75 -3.30
N SER A 116 -3.58 25.89 -3.71
CA SER A 116 -3.88 26.96 -2.76
C SER A 116 -5.00 26.53 -1.80
N PRO A 117 -5.16 27.16 -0.62
CA PRO A 117 -6.25 26.83 0.29
C PRO A 117 -7.64 26.86 -0.38
N GLY A 118 -7.91 27.86 -1.23
CA GLY A 118 -9.15 27.92 -1.99
C GLY A 118 -9.28 26.83 -3.06
N ASP A 119 -8.18 26.39 -3.67
CA ASP A 119 -8.19 25.23 -4.56
C ASP A 119 -8.46 23.94 -3.79
N VAL A 120 -7.91 23.78 -2.59
CA VAL A 120 -8.18 22.63 -1.73
C VAL A 120 -9.66 22.59 -1.35
N GLU A 121 -10.24 23.71 -0.91
CA GLU A 121 -11.67 23.78 -0.58
C GLU A 121 -12.56 23.40 -1.77
N ARG A 122 -12.23 23.88 -2.97
CA ARG A 122 -12.93 23.51 -4.20
C ARG A 122 -12.69 22.04 -4.60
N ALA A 123 -11.48 21.53 -4.41
CA ALA A 123 -11.09 20.17 -4.77
C ALA A 123 -11.64 19.12 -3.82
N LEU A 124 -11.80 19.45 -2.54
CA LEU A 124 -12.08 18.48 -1.47
C LEU A 124 -13.33 17.64 -1.72
N PRO A 125 -14.50 18.20 -2.11
CA PRO A 125 -15.67 17.39 -2.44
C PRO A 125 -15.38 16.38 -3.55
N HIS A 126 -14.62 16.80 -4.57
CA HIS A 126 -14.25 15.94 -5.68
C HIS A 126 -13.20 14.89 -5.31
N ALA A 127 -12.30 15.19 -4.39
CA ALA A 127 -11.30 14.25 -3.88
C ALA A 127 -11.92 13.09 -3.06
N LEU A 128 -13.19 13.20 -2.67
CA LEU A 128 -13.94 12.15 -1.96
C LEU A 128 -14.83 11.31 -2.89
N GLU A 129 -14.95 11.70 -4.16
CA GLU A 129 -15.69 10.94 -5.17
C GLU A 129 -14.93 9.69 -5.62
N GLU A 130 -15.66 8.67 -6.09
CA GLU A 130 -15.06 7.44 -6.60
C GLU A 130 -14.08 7.69 -7.75
N PRO A 131 -12.92 7.00 -7.78
CA PRO A 131 -12.02 7.02 -8.92
C PRO A 131 -12.77 6.64 -10.21
N GLY A 132 -12.65 7.49 -11.24
CA GLY A 132 -13.35 7.31 -12.52
C GLY A 132 -14.58 8.19 -12.72
N ARG A 133 -15.08 8.88 -11.68
CA ARG A 133 -16.03 9.98 -11.88
C ARG A 133 -15.42 11.06 -12.78
N PRO A 134 -16.18 11.72 -13.66
CA PRO A 134 -15.66 12.81 -14.48
C PRO A 134 -14.96 13.88 -13.63
N MET A 135 -13.89 14.47 -14.17
CA MET A 135 -13.25 15.61 -13.51
C MET A 135 -14.17 16.82 -13.58
N PRO A 136 -14.22 17.68 -12.54
CA PRO A 136 -14.98 18.90 -12.62
C PRO A 136 -14.40 19.81 -13.71
N ARG A 137 -15.26 20.58 -14.39
CA ARG A 137 -14.85 21.39 -15.57
C ARG A 137 -13.71 22.38 -15.31
N TRP A 138 -13.58 22.85 -14.07
CA TRP A 138 -12.54 23.78 -13.66
C TRP A 138 -11.18 23.08 -13.44
N ALA A 139 -11.17 21.76 -13.21
CA ALA A 139 -9.95 21.01 -12.97
C ALA A 139 -9.25 20.73 -14.31
N VAL A 140 -8.16 21.46 -14.54
CA VAL A 140 -7.31 21.31 -15.72
C VAL A 140 -5.85 21.13 -15.31
N GLY A 141 -5.05 20.53 -16.20
CA GLY A 141 -3.61 20.37 -15.98
C GLY A 141 -3.28 19.64 -14.67
N ASP A 142 -2.46 20.25 -13.83
CA ASP A 142 -1.97 19.64 -12.59
C ASP A 142 -3.04 19.56 -11.49
N ALA A 143 -4.04 20.45 -11.49
CA ALA A 143 -5.17 20.35 -10.59
C ALA A 143 -5.99 19.08 -10.85
N ALA A 144 -6.21 18.74 -12.13
CA ALA A 144 -6.89 17.51 -12.50
C ALA A 144 -6.09 16.26 -12.06
N LYS A 145 -4.78 16.24 -12.27
CA LYS A 145 -3.93 15.12 -11.83
C LYS A 145 -3.97 14.97 -10.30
N THR A 146 -3.91 16.09 -9.58
CA THR A 146 -3.92 16.12 -8.11
C THR A 146 -5.25 15.61 -7.56
N ILE A 147 -6.39 16.08 -8.08
CA ILE A 147 -7.72 15.61 -7.67
C ILE A 147 -7.88 14.11 -7.96
N HIS A 148 -7.48 13.63 -9.14
CA HIS A 148 -7.55 12.20 -9.47
C HIS A 148 -6.71 11.37 -8.50
N HIS A 149 -5.49 11.82 -8.20
CA HIS A 149 -4.64 11.17 -7.22
C HIS A 149 -5.30 11.13 -5.84
N MET A 150 -5.83 12.25 -5.36
CA MET A 150 -6.50 12.32 -4.07
C MET A 150 -7.75 11.44 -4.02
N ARG A 151 -8.52 11.30 -5.11
CA ARG A 151 -9.64 10.34 -5.20
C ARG A 151 -9.18 8.91 -4.97
N VAL A 152 -8.09 8.49 -5.61
CA VAL A 152 -7.55 7.14 -5.43
C VAL A 152 -7.07 6.93 -4.00
N VAL A 153 -6.38 7.90 -3.41
CA VAL A 153 -5.92 7.84 -2.02
C VAL A 153 -7.09 7.78 -1.03
N SER A 154 -8.08 8.66 -1.18
CA SER A 154 -9.31 8.67 -0.37
C SER A 154 -10.07 7.35 -0.49
N TRP A 155 -10.16 6.80 -1.70
CA TRP A 155 -10.82 5.53 -1.95
C TRP A 155 -10.08 4.35 -1.29
N LEU A 156 -8.74 4.34 -1.32
CA LEU A 156 -7.95 3.35 -0.59
C LEU A 156 -8.15 3.45 0.93
N LEU A 157 -8.20 4.68 1.47
CA LEU A 157 -8.51 4.92 2.89
C LEU A 157 -9.91 4.40 3.24
N ASP A 158 -10.91 4.67 2.39
CA ASP A 158 -12.27 4.18 2.57
C ASP A 158 -12.32 2.64 2.59
N ARG A 159 -11.62 1.98 1.67
CA ARG A 159 -11.49 0.51 1.65
C ARG A 159 -10.82 -0.05 2.91
N TRP A 160 -9.88 0.67 3.52
CA TRP A 160 -9.26 0.22 4.77
C TRP A 160 -10.21 0.30 5.97
N PHE A 161 -10.97 1.40 6.08
CA PHE A 161 -11.79 1.70 7.25
C PHE A 161 -13.22 1.16 7.16
N ARG A 162 -13.80 1.07 5.95
CA ARG A 162 -15.21 0.71 5.73
C ARG A 162 -15.42 -0.64 5.06
N ALA A 163 -14.43 -1.17 4.33
CA ALA A 163 -14.49 -2.46 3.64
C ALA A 163 -13.29 -3.36 4.00
N PRO A 164 -13.10 -3.69 5.29
CA PRO A 164 -11.94 -4.46 5.74
C PRO A 164 -11.80 -5.81 5.02
N GLU A 165 -12.88 -6.43 4.58
CA GLU A 165 -12.88 -7.66 3.78
C GLU A 165 -12.18 -7.51 2.41
N ALA A 166 -12.18 -6.31 1.82
CA ALA A 166 -11.48 -6.04 0.56
C ALA A 166 -9.98 -5.76 0.77
N SER A 167 -9.61 -5.23 1.93
CA SER A 167 -8.22 -4.86 2.25
C SER A 167 -7.48 -5.93 3.07
N ARG A 168 -8.21 -6.69 3.88
CA ARG A 168 -7.76 -7.64 4.91
C ARG A 168 -8.81 -8.76 5.11
N PRO A 169 -9.13 -9.56 4.07
CA PRO A 169 -10.11 -10.63 4.20
C PRO A 169 -9.71 -11.63 5.29
N GLU A 170 -10.68 -12.05 6.10
CA GLU A 170 -10.51 -13.23 6.94
C GLU A 170 -10.32 -14.46 6.03
N LEU A 171 -9.30 -15.26 6.32
CA LEU A 171 -9.01 -16.43 5.50
C LEU A 171 -10.06 -17.51 5.74
N LEU A 172 -10.57 -18.08 4.65
CA LEU A 172 -11.55 -19.17 4.70
C LEU A 172 -10.93 -20.49 5.20
N LEU A 173 -9.60 -20.57 5.17
CA LEU A 173 -8.79 -21.68 5.67
C LEU A 173 -7.65 -21.15 6.54
N ASP A 174 -7.33 -21.86 7.61
CA ASP A 174 -6.13 -21.62 8.39
C ASP A 174 -4.98 -22.59 8.00
N GLY A 175 -3.83 -22.48 8.66
CA GLY A 175 -2.70 -23.37 8.38
C GLY A 175 -3.00 -24.84 8.69
N ARG A 176 -3.86 -25.13 9.68
CA ARG A 176 -4.23 -26.51 10.06
C ARG A 176 -5.10 -27.14 8.98
N ASP A 177 -6.01 -26.36 8.43
CA ASP A 177 -6.85 -26.76 7.32
C ASP A 177 -6.02 -27.13 6.08
N VAL A 178 -5.05 -26.28 5.72
CA VAL A 178 -4.15 -26.53 4.59
C VAL A 178 -3.29 -27.78 4.83
N MET A 179 -2.73 -27.94 6.03
CA MET A 179 -1.96 -29.14 6.39
C MET A 179 -2.80 -30.41 6.29
N LYS A 180 -4.04 -30.39 6.82
CA LYS A 180 -4.95 -31.53 6.76
C LYS A 180 -5.37 -31.84 5.32
N ALA A 181 -5.66 -30.83 4.52
CA ALA A 181 -6.12 -30.98 3.13
C ALA A 181 -5.04 -31.55 2.22
N LEU A 182 -3.80 -31.07 2.34
CA LEU A 182 -2.68 -31.47 1.47
C LEU A 182 -1.79 -32.58 2.08
N LYS A 183 -2.02 -32.98 3.33
CA LYS A 183 -1.17 -33.92 4.08
C LYS A 183 0.31 -33.51 4.12
N ILE A 184 0.57 -32.20 4.25
CA ILE A 184 1.92 -31.64 4.33
C ILE A 184 2.30 -31.31 5.76
N LYS A 185 3.59 -31.40 6.07
CA LYS A 185 4.15 -30.97 7.37
C LYS A 185 4.20 -29.43 7.47
N PRO A 186 4.29 -28.88 8.69
CA PRO A 186 4.55 -27.45 8.90
C PRO A 186 5.76 -26.96 8.10
N GLY A 187 5.62 -25.83 7.39
CA GLY A 187 6.72 -25.23 6.63
C GLY A 187 6.31 -23.98 5.84
N PRO A 188 7.28 -23.29 5.20
CA PRO A 188 7.07 -22.03 4.47
C PRO A 188 5.98 -22.09 3.40
N ARG A 189 5.81 -23.27 2.81
CA ARG A 189 4.80 -23.55 1.79
C ARG A 189 3.37 -23.26 2.25
N ILE A 190 3.05 -23.50 3.52
CA ILE A 190 1.72 -23.21 4.07
C ILE A 190 1.45 -21.71 3.99
N GLY A 191 2.44 -20.89 4.38
CA GLY A 191 2.35 -19.44 4.27
C GLY A 191 2.19 -18.96 2.83
N GLU A 192 2.88 -19.58 1.87
CA GLU A 192 2.69 -19.29 0.43
C GLU A 192 1.27 -19.57 -0.04
N LEU A 193 0.73 -20.73 0.33
CA LEU A 193 -0.62 -21.14 -0.04
C LEU A 193 -1.67 -20.23 0.58
N LEU A 194 -1.54 -19.90 1.87
CA LEU A 194 -2.44 -18.96 2.55
C LEU A 194 -2.37 -17.56 1.93
N ARG A 195 -1.17 -17.08 1.55
CA ARG A 195 -1.02 -15.79 0.84
C ARG A 195 -1.69 -15.79 -0.52
N GLY A 196 -1.54 -16.85 -1.30
CA GLY A 196 -2.19 -16.97 -2.61
C GLY A 196 -3.71 -17.11 -2.49
N LEU A 197 -4.18 -17.85 -1.48
CA LEU A 197 -5.61 -17.99 -1.18
C LEU A 197 -6.23 -16.64 -0.78
N ALA A 198 -5.54 -15.87 0.07
CA ALA A 198 -5.97 -14.53 0.46
C ALA A 198 -6.15 -13.60 -0.75
N GLU A 199 -5.23 -13.67 -1.71
CA GLU A 199 -5.29 -12.90 -2.95
C GLU A 199 -6.47 -13.34 -3.84
N ALA A 200 -6.68 -14.65 -3.98
CA ALA A 200 -7.82 -15.19 -4.73
C ALA A 200 -9.18 -14.86 -4.07
N GLN A 201 -9.23 -14.76 -2.74
CA GLN A 201 -10.41 -14.29 -2.00
C GLN A 201 -10.67 -12.80 -2.25
N ALA A 202 -9.64 -11.95 -2.20
CA ALA A 202 -9.78 -10.51 -2.43
C ALA A 202 -10.27 -10.19 -3.85
N GLU A 203 -9.99 -11.05 -4.83
CA GLU A 203 -10.51 -10.96 -6.20
C GLU A 203 -11.94 -11.50 -6.34
N GLY A 204 -12.51 -12.07 -5.28
CA GLY A 204 -13.80 -12.76 -5.33
C GLY A 204 -13.77 -14.07 -6.13
N ALA A 205 -12.60 -14.60 -6.48
CA ALA A 205 -12.46 -15.89 -7.17
C ALA A 205 -12.68 -17.09 -6.23
N VAL A 206 -12.46 -16.89 -4.92
CA VAL A 206 -12.75 -17.86 -3.86
C VAL A 206 -13.71 -17.22 -2.86
N ARG A 207 -14.91 -17.79 -2.71
CA ARG A 207 -15.98 -17.21 -1.88
C ARG A 207 -16.47 -18.14 -0.77
N SER A 208 -16.06 -19.40 -0.80
CA SER A 208 -16.48 -20.39 0.19
C SER A 208 -15.31 -21.27 0.62
N ARG A 209 -15.45 -21.90 1.79
CA ARG A 209 -14.48 -22.87 2.31
C ARG A 209 -14.26 -24.04 1.33
N LYS A 210 -15.32 -24.46 0.62
CA LYS A 210 -15.24 -25.49 -0.42
C LYS A 210 -14.35 -25.04 -1.58
N ASP A 211 -14.54 -23.81 -2.07
CA ASP A 211 -13.72 -23.25 -3.14
C ASP A 211 -12.26 -23.10 -2.70
N ALA A 212 -12.04 -22.70 -1.46
CA ALA A 212 -10.72 -22.53 -0.88
C ALA A 212 -9.93 -23.85 -0.85
N LEU A 213 -10.58 -24.94 -0.41
CA LEU A 213 -9.98 -26.28 -0.42
C LEU A 213 -9.66 -26.73 -1.86
N ALA A 214 -10.57 -26.51 -2.80
CA ALA A 214 -10.35 -26.82 -4.21
C ALA A 214 -9.25 -25.96 -4.84
N TRP A 215 -9.10 -24.70 -4.41
CA TRP A 215 -8.04 -23.81 -4.87
C TRP A 215 -6.67 -24.28 -4.38
N VAL A 216 -6.56 -24.61 -3.09
CA VAL A 216 -5.30 -25.08 -2.46
C VAL A 216 -4.86 -26.41 -3.08
N ALA A 217 -5.80 -27.33 -3.35
CA ALA A 217 -5.51 -28.62 -3.99
C ALA A 217 -5.00 -28.50 -5.44
N ARG A 218 -5.31 -27.39 -6.13
CA ARG A 218 -4.87 -27.13 -7.51
C ARG A 218 -3.50 -26.47 -7.62
N GLN A 219 -2.89 -26.05 -6.50
CA GLN A 219 -1.60 -25.38 -6.53
C GLN A 219 -0.47 -26.38 -6.84
N PRO A 220 0.52 -25.99 -7.67
CA PRO A 220 1.62 -26.88 -8.03
C PRO A 220 2.41 -27.32 -6.79
N PRO A 221 3.06 -28.50 -6.81
CA PRO A 221 3.92 -28.92 -5.70
C PRO A 221 5.08 -27.92 -5.47
N PRO A 222 5.70 -27.91 -4.28
CA PRO A 222 6.84 -27.02 -4.02
C PRO A 222 7.95 -27.24 -5.05
N LYS A 223 8.60 -26.16 -5.48
CA LYS A 223 9.81 -26.25 -6.29
C LYS A 223 10.92 -26.87 -5.41
N PRO A 224 11.74 -27.78 -5.96
CA PRO A 224 12.83 -28.42 -5.23
C PRO A 224 13.89 -27.42 -4.76
#